data_AF-A0A2W5EWH9-F1
#
_entry.id   AF-A0A2W5EWH9-F1
#
_cell.length_a   1.000
_cell.length_b   1.000
_cell.length_c   1.000
_cell.angle_alpha   90.00
_cell.angle_beta   90.00
_cell.angle_gamma   90.00
#
_symmetry.space_group_name_H-M   'P 1'
#
loop_
_entity.id
_entity.type
_entity.pdbx_description
1 polymer ?
#
loop_
_entity_poly.entity_id
_entity_poly.type
_entity_poly.pdbx_seq_one_letter_code
_entity_poly.pdbx_strand_id
1 'polypeptide(L)'
;MPKQAADIDASPSELGHTAVLQRLAWMELYTQAAIRYCTVLPDVSTVGTVPVNVYPSTVSGRQKKWLYTDNEKTKRRFAIVAEIKYQERYRYLLELQQIGNQQYSTIVFWSDAEERIDDSDIVDLLTSCAIESKATLVAGGCPHIQWGRIIHSQAPDLETNRDTAHRYLERIVNAQPVSPHGRACNESELLDSL
;
A
#
# COMPACT_ATOMS: atom_id res chain seq x y z
N MET A 1 -13.80 -4.44 -14.86
CA MET A 1 -15.06 -3.74 -14.51
C MET A 1 -14.84 -2.23 -14.64
N PRO A 2 -15.84 -1.44 -15.05
CA PRO A 2 -15.71 0.01 -15.12
C PRO A 2 -15.47 0.60 -13.72
N LYS A 3 -14.56 1.58 -13.62
CA LYS A 3 -14.25 2.28 -12.37
C LYS A 3 -15.33 3.30 -12.04
N GLN A 4 -15.66 3.46 -10.77
CA GLN A 4 -16.65 4.43 -10.29
C GLN A 4 -15.98 5.50 -9.44
N ALA A 5 -16.35 6.75 -9.66
CA ALA A 5 -15.86 7.86 -8.85
C ALA A 5 -16.49 7.79 -7.45
N ALA A 6 -15.66 7.87 -6.42
CA ALA A 6 -16.09 7.85 -5.03
C ALA A 6 -15.62 9.10 -4.29
N ASP A 7 -16.50 9.60 -3.41
CA ASP A 7 -16.18 10.68 -2.51
C ASP A 7 -15.26 10.18 -1.38
N ILE A 8 -14.21 10.96 -1.11
CA ILE A 8 -13.22 10.70 -0.07
C ILE A 8 -12.96 12.00 0.68
N ASP A 9 -12.45 11.89 1.91
CA ASP A 9 -11.92 13.02 2.64
C ASP A 9 -10.43 12.79 2.90
N ALA A 10 -9.55 13.52 2.21
CA ALA A 10 -8.11 13.40 2.37
C ALA A 10 -7.56 14.19 3.58
N SER A 11 -8.34 15.13 4.14
CA SER A 11 -7.91 16.06 5.19
C SER A 11 -7.37 15.40 6.48
N PRO A 12 -7.89 14.26 6.97
CA PRO A 12 -7.43 13.66 8.23
C PRO A 12 -6.01 13.10 8.19
N SER A 13 -5.36 13.13 7.02
CA SER A 13 -4.12 12.39 6.75
C SER A 13 -3.13 13.13 5.86
N GLU A 14 -3.37 14.41 5.54
CA GLU A 14 -2.61 15.19 4.55
C GLU A 14 -1.09 15.03 4.72
N LEU A 15 -0.56 15.06 5.95
CA LEU A 15 0.89 14.99 6.18
C LEU A 15 1.51 13.63 5.84
N GLY A 16 0.80 12.52 6.10
CA GLY A 16 1.36 11.16 5.96
C GLY A 16 1.47 10.73 4.50
N HIS A 17 0.33 10.71 3.79
CA HIS A 17 0.32 10.28 2.39
C HIS A 17 1.01 11.30 1.47
N THR A 18 0.94 12.61 1.76
CA THR A 18 1.65 13.63 0.95
C THR A 18 3.16 13.42 1.01
N ALA A 19 3.71 13.08 2.18
CA ALA A 19 5.14 12.77 2.30
C ALA A 19 5.54 11.52 1.50
N VAL A 20 4.67 10.51 1.42
CA VAL A 20 4.91 9.32 0.56
C VAL A 20 4.85 9.71 -0.92
N LEU A 21 3.82 10.43 -1.35
CA LEU A 21 3.67 10.88 -2.73
C LEU A 21 4.83 11.76 -3.18
N GLN A 22 5.31 12.65 -2.31
CA GLN A 22 6.46 13.50 -2.59
C GLN A 22 7.74 12.68 -2.77
N ARG A 23 7.99 11.69 -1.90
CA ARG A 23 9.15 10.79 -2.03
C ARG A 23 9.07 9.96 -3.30
N LEU A 24 7.89 9.47 -3.68
CA LEU A 24 7.67 8.77 -4.96
C LEU A 24 7.99 9.70 -6.14
N ALA A 25 7.49 10.94 -6.14
CA ALA A 25 7.81 11.90 -7.20
C ALA A 25 9.31 12.19 -7.31
N TRP A 26 10.01 12.32 -6.18
CA TRP A 26 11.47 12.48 -6.17
C TRP A 26 12.21 11.23 -6.64
N MET A 27 11.71 10.03 -6.33
CA MET A 27 12.26 8.79 -6.88
C MET A 27 12.17 8.77 -8.40
N GLU A 28 11.02 9.09 -8.98
CA GLU A 28 10.85 9.15 -10.44
C GLU A 28 11.79 10.18 -11.10
N LEU A 29 12.01 11.33 -10.43
CA LEU A 29 12.84 12.41 -10.97
C LEU A 29 14.35 12.18 -10.82
N TYR A 30 14.79 11.64 -9.68
CA TYR A 30 16.21 11.60 -9.31
C TYR A 30 16.84 10.21 -9.39
N THR A 31 16.03 9.17 -9.62
CA THR A 31 16.52 7.80 -9.78
C THR A 31 16.16 7.27 -11.17
N GLN A 32 16.57 6.03 -11.48
CA GLN A 32 16.14 5.33 -12.69
C GLN A 32 14.90 4.45 -12.45
N ALA A 33 14.22 4.60 -11.30
CA ALA A 33 13.02 3.84 -11.00
C ALA A 33 11.82 4.39 -11.78
N ALA A 34 11.03 3.49 -12.36
CA ALA A 34 9.74 3.83 -12.96
C ALA A 34 8.61 3.59 -11.95
N ILE A 35 7.68 4.55 -11.84
CA ILE A 35 6.58 4.49 -10.88
C ILE A 35 5.24 4.47 -11.61
N ARG A 36 4.36 3.53 -11.25
CA ARG A 36 3.01 3.43 -11.78
C ARG A 36 2.01 3.26 -10.64
N TYR A 37 0.99 4.12 -10.60
CA TYR A 37 -0.07 4.00 -9.60
C TYR A 37 -1.12 2.97 -10.05
N CYS A 38 -1.39 1.97 -9.21
CA CYS A 38 -2.33 0.89 -9.50
C CYS A 38 -3.71 1.22 -8.95
N THR A 39 -4.72 1.25 -9.82
CA THR A 39 -6.13 1.34 -9.43
C THR A 39 -6.82 0.01 -9.71
N VAL A 40 -6.96 -0.83 -8.69
CA VAL A 40 -7.46 -2.20 -8.82
C VAL A 40 -8.87 -2.36 -8.25
N LEU A 41 -9.28 -1.57 -7.25
CA LEU A 41 -10.64 -1.61 -6.72
C LEU A 41 -11.67 -1.00 -7.68
N PRO A 42 -12.96 -1.39 -7.60
CA PRO A 42 -14.02 -0.81 -8.45
C PRO A 42 -14.18 0.70 -8.25
N ASP A 43 -14.06 1.16 -7.02
CA ASP A 43 -14.23 2.56 -6.67
C ASP A 43 -12.87 3.25 -6.58
N VAL A 44 -12.77 4.44 -7.19
CA VAL A 44 -11.53 5.21 -7.28
C VAL A 44 -11.79 6.68 -6.98
N SER A 45 -10.74 7.39 -6.60
CA SER A 45 -10.75 8.84 -6.44
C SER A 45 -9.35 9.38 -6.72
N THR A 46 -9.09 10.64 -6.35
CA THR A 46 -7.79 11.28 -6.51
C THR A 46 -7.38 12.05 -5.27
N VAL A 47 -6.09 11.96 -4.91
CA VAL A 47 -5.45 12.86 -3.95
C VAL A 47 -4.47 13.72 -4.75
N GLY A 48 -4.78 15.01 -4.91
CA GLY A 48 -4.12 15.84 -5.91
C GLY A 48 -4.35 15.26 -7.31
N THR A 49 -3.26 14.92 -8.00
CA THR A 49 -3.29 14.26 -9.32
C THR A 49 -3.11 12.75 -9.26
N VAL A 50 -2.90 12.18 -8.06
CA VAL A 50 -2.58 10.76 -7.88
C VAL A 50 -3.87 9.96 -7.71
N PRO A 51 -4.10 8.93 -8.55
CA PRO A 51 -5.29 8.10 -8.41
C PRO A 51 -5.17 7.16 -7.21
N VAL A 52 -6.29 6.96 -6.51
CA VAL A 52 -6.35 6.12 -5.30
C VAL A 52 -7.48 5.10 -5.38
N ASN A 53 -7.29 3.97 -4.68
CA ASN A 53 -8.29 2.93 -4.52
C ASN A 53 -9.21 3.28 -3.35
N VAL A 54 -10.52 3.29 -3.54
CA VAL A 54 -11.48 3.57 -2.46
C VAL A 54 -12.08 2.26 -1.99
N TYR A 55 -12.05 2.04 -0.67
CA TYR A 55 -12.62 0.84 -0.07
C TYR A 55 -14.14 0.78 -0.27
N PRO A 56 -14.73 -0.42 -0.38
CA PRO A 56 -16.17 -0.56 -0.52
C PRO A 56 -16.90 -0.02 0.72
N SER A 57 -18.15 0.40 0.55
CA SER A 57 -19.00 0.84 1.66
C SER A 57 -19.32 -0.29 2.65
N THR A 58 -19.25 -1.55 2.22
CA THR A 58 -19.47 -2.70 3.08
C THR A 58 -18.49 -3.82 2.80
N VAL A 59 -18.13 -4.56 3.84
CA VAL A 59 -17.43 -5.85 3.74
C VAL A 59 -18.28 -6.91 4.44
N SER A 60 -18.58 -8.01 3.75
CA SER A 60 -19.49 -9.06 4.23
C SER A 60 -20.86 -8.50 4.66
N GLY A 61 -21.39 -7.53 3.90
CA GLY A 61 -22.67 -6.87 4.18
C GLY A 61 -22.66 -5.89 5.37
N ARG A 62 -21.50 -5.63 5.99
CA ARG A 62 -21.40 -4.75 7.17
C ARG A 62 -20.61 -3.48 6.87
N GLN A 63 -21.14 -2.34 7.30
CA GLN A 63 -20.42 -1.06 7.34
C GLN A 63 -19.47 -1.01 8.56
N LYS A 64 -18.30 -1.63 8.44
CA LYS A 64 -17.29 -1.61 9.51
C LYS A 64 -16.75 -0.20 9.70
N LYS A 65 -16.54 0.25 10.95
CA LYS A 65 -15.96 1.56 11.26
C LYS A 65 -14.62 1.79 10.55
N TRP A 66 -13.81 0.74 10.43
CA TRP A 66 -12.50 0.79 9.77
C TRP A 66 -12.57 1.25 8.31
N LEU A 67 -13.69 1.08 7.59
CA LEU A 67 -13.83 1.48 6.18
C LEU A 67 -14.00 2.99 6.00
N TYR A 68 -14.17 3.73 7.09
CA TYR A 68 -14.53 5.14 7.09
C TYR A 68 -13.56 5.96 7.93
N THR A 69 -13.39 7.23 7.57
CA THR A 69 -12.54 8.19 8.31
C THR A 69 -13.33 8.92 9.40
N ASP A 70 -14.65 8.93 9.30
CA ASP A 70 -15.59 9.62 10.18
C ASP A 70 -16.46 8.63 10.98
N ASN A 71 -17.07 9.10 12.08
CA ASN A 71 -17.94 8.25 12.90
C ASN A 71 -19.31 8.03 12.25
N GLU A 72 -19.74 8.98 11.44
CA GLU A 72 -20.99 9.04 10.70
C GLU A 72 -21.00 8.08 9.49
N LYS A 73 -19.83 7.51 9.13
CA LYS A 73 -19.64 6.58 8.01
C LYS A 73 -20.05 7.19 6.67
N THR A 74 -19.71 8.45 6.46
CA THR A 74 -19.99 9.16 5.20
C THR A 74 -18.75 9.26 4.33
N LYS A 75 -17.55 9.21 4.91
CA LYS A 75 -16.28 9.38 4.19
C LYS A 75 -15.50 8.07 4.18
N ARG A 76 -15.43 7.45 3.00
CA ARG A 76 -14.75 6.16 2.84
C ARG A 76 -13.24 6.34 2.79
N ARG A 77 -12.53 5.38 3.36
CA ARG A 77 -11.07 5.33 3.30
C ARG A 77 -10.59 4.95 1.92
N PHE A 78 -9.38 5.40 1.62
CA PHE A 78 -8.66 5.01 0.43
C PHE A 78 -7.30 4.38 0.73
N ALA A 79 -6.70 3.81 -0.31
CA ALA A 79 -5.35 3.29 -0.33
C ALA A 79 -4.63 3.72 -1.61
N ILE A 80 -3.37 4.13 -1.47
CA ILE A 80 -2.45 4.34 -2.60
C ILE A 80 -1.68 3.04 -2.81
N VAL A 81 -1.66 2.56 -4.05
CA VAL A 81 -0.78 1.46 -4.48
C VAL A 81 0.13 1.99 -5.57
N ALA A 82 1.44 1.93 -5.34
CA ALA A 82 2.45 2.32 -6.33
C ALA A 82 3.32 1.11 -6.69
N GLU A 83 3.31 0.72 -7.95
CA GLU A 83 4.28 -0.19 -8.56
C GLU A 83 5.58 0.58 -8.83
N ILE A 84 6.70 -0.05 -8.52
CA ILE A 84 8.04 0.52 -8.61
C ILE A 84 8.92 -0.49 -9.33
N LYS A 85 9.35 -0.17 -10.56
CA LYS A 85 10.31 -0.98 -11.33
C LYS A 85 11.70 -0.37 -11.20
N TYR A 86 12.68 -1.14 -10.73
CA TYR A 86 14.08 -0.71 -10.65
C TYR A 86 15.02 -1.89 -10.89
N GLN A 87 15.96 -1.76 -11.83
CA GLN A 87 16.93 -2.82 -12.18
C GLN A 87 16.29 -4.20 -12.42
N GLU A 88 15.21 -4.23 -13.21
CA GLU A 88 14.38 -5.42 -13.49
C GLU A 88 13.62 -6.03 -12.29
N ARG A 89 13.69 -5.42 -11.11
CA ARG A 89 12.95 -5.85 -9.92
C ARG A 89 11.68 -5.04 -9.76
N TYR A 90 10.57 -5.69 -9.42
CA TYR A 90 9.31 -5.06 -9.09
C TYR A 90 9.09 -5.07 -7.57
N ARG A 91 8.80 -3.88 -7.05
CA ARG A 91 8.30 -3.66 -5.69
C ARG A 91 6.99 -2.90 -5.77
N TYR A 92 6.16 -3.10 -4.76
CA TYR A 92 4.92 -2.37 -4.61
C TYR A 92 4.86 -1.72 -3.25
N LEU A 93 4.36 -0.50 -3.23
CA LEU A 93 4.10 0.28 -2.04
C LEU A 93 2.60 0.35 -1.81
N LEU A 94 2.15 0.01 -0.60
CA LEU A 94 0.78 0.19 -0.14
C LEU A 94 0.78 1.19 1.03
N GLU A 95 0.17 2.35 0.79
CA GLU A 95 -0.08 3.36 1.80
C GLU A 95 -1.59 3.46 2.06
N LEU A 96 -1.98 3.09 3.29
CA LEU A 96 -3.37 3.20 3.73
C LEU A 96 -3.62 4.59 4.28
N GLN A 97 -4.81 5.13 4.03
CA GLN A 97 -5.20 6.40 4.62
C GLN A 97 -5.14 6.33 6.15
N GLN A 98 -4.34 7.21 6.77
CA GLN A 98 -4.18 7.29 8.20
C GLN A 98 -5.41 7.93 8.86
N ILE A 99 -5.76 7.49 10.08
CA ILE A 99 -6.83 8.09 10.89
C ILE A 99 -6.24 8.50 12.24
N GLY A 100 -6.35 9.79 12.56
CA GLY A 100 -5.81 10.37 13.79
C GLY A 100 -4.28 10.42 13.82
N ASN A 101 -3.70 10.45 15.03
CA ASN A 101 -2.25 10.61 15.23
C ASN A 101 -1.44 9.29 15.12
N GLN A 102 -2.03 8.23 14.59
CA GLN A 102 -1.31 6.97 14.42
C GLN A 102 -0.41 7.06 13.18
N GLN A 103 0.90 7.12 13.39
CA GLN A 103 1.86 6.90 12.31
C GLN A 103 1.76 5.44 11.86
N TYR A 104 1.19 5.23 10.67
CA TYR A 104 1.24 3.92 10.03
C TYR A 104 2.58 3.77 9.33
N SER A 105 3.13 2.55 9.35
CA SER A 105 4.24 2.20 8.47
C SER A 105 3.71 1.99 7.06
N THR A 106 4.48 2.42 6.05
CA THR A 106 4.22 2.05 4.67
C THR A 106 4.47 0.55 4.48
N ILE A 107 3.54 -0.15 3.84
CA ILE A 107 3.70 -1.56 3.48
C ILE A 107 4.45 -1.64 2.16
N VAL A 108 5.44 -2.53 2.08
CA VAL A 108 6.09 -2.88 0.82
C VAL A 108 5.83 -4.34 0.55
N PHE A 109 5.44 -4.70 -0.67
CA PHE A 109 5.18 -6.08 -1.05
C PHE A 109 5.74 -6.39 -2.44
N TRP A 110 6.03 -7.67 -2.68
CA TRP A 110 6.66 -8.15 -3.91
C TRP A 110 6.40 -9.64 -4.11
N SER A 111 6.47 -10.10 -5.36
CA SER A 111 6.39 -11.53 -5.66
C SER A 111 7.72 -12.22 -5.30
N ASP A 112 7.69 -13.53 -5.05
CA ASP A 112 8.90 -14.31 -4.74
C ASP A 112 10.00 -14.18 -5.82
N ALA A 113 9.60 -14.04 -7.09
CA ALA A 113 10.51 -13.82 -8.22
C ALA A 113 10.83 -12.33 -8.49
N GLU A 114 10.24 -11.42 -7.71
CA GLU A 114 10.31 -9.96 -7.92
C GLU A 114 9.84 -9.50 -9.30
N GLU A 115 8.93 -10.27 -9.88
CA GLU A 115 8.19 -9.96 -11.10
C GLU A 115 6.93 -9.15 -10.78
N ARG A 116 6.31 -8.62 -11.85
CA ARG A 116 5.06 -7.88 -11.77
C ARG A 116 3.97 -8.76 -11.14
N ILE A 117 3.22 -8.19 -10.19
CA ILE A 117 2.10 -8.85 -9.52
C ILE A 117 0.81 -8.56 -10.29
N ASP A 118 -0.07 -9.56 -10.39
CA ASP A 118 -1.36 -9.43 -11.05
C ASP A 118 -2.31 -8.53 -10.26
N ASP A 119 -3.14 -7.76 -10.98
CA ASP A 119 -4.09 -6.84 -10.36
C ASP A 119 -5.06 -7.57 -9.41
N SER A 120 -5.40 -8.83 -9.67
CA SER A 120 -6.25 -9.66 -8.80
C SER A 120 -5.63 -9.91 -7.43
N ASP A 121 -4.33 -10.21 -7.37
CA ASP A 121 -3.64 -10.39 -6.10
C ASP A 121 -3.63 -9.07 -5.31
N ILE A 122 -3.42 -7.94 -5.99
CA ILE A 122 -3.47 -6.61 -5.34
C ILE A 122 -4.88 -6.34 -4.79
N VAL A 123 -5.95 -6.73 -5.51
CA VAL A 123 -7.33 -6.64 -4.99
C VAL A 123 -7.50 -7.48 -3.73
N ASP A 124 -6.98 -8.71 -3.71
CA ASP A 124 -7.09 -9.62 -2.57
C ASP A 124 -6.33 -9.07 -1.36
N LEU A 125 -5.13 -8.53 -1.57
CA LEU A 125 -4.35 -7.85 -0.53
C LEU A 125 -5.10 -6.65 0.04
N LEU A 126 -5.65 -5.76 -0.81
CA LEU A 126 -6.42 -4.60 -0.33
C LEU A 126 -7.66 -5.05 0.45
N THR A 127 -8.42 -6.00 -0.10
CA THR A 127 -9.62 -6.56 0.53
C THR A 127 -9.30 -7.19 1.87
N SER A 128 -8.16 -7.87 2.01
CA SER A 128 -7.73 -8.49 3.27
C SER A 128 -7.59 -7.47 4.40
N CYS A 129 -7.00 -6.28 4.13
CA CYS A 129 -6.91 -5.21 5.12
C CYS A 129 -8.30 -4.76 5.61
N ALA A 130 -9.27 -4.71 4.69
CA ALA A 130 -10.64 -4.32 4.97
C ALA A 130 -11.43 -5.38 5.76
N ILE A 131 -11.24 -6.65 5.42
CA ILE A 131 -11.82 -7.79 6.15
C ILE A 131 -11.28 -7.82 7.57
N GLU A 132 -9.98 -7.73 7.72
CA GLU A 132 -9.30 -7.85 9.00
C GLU A 132 -9.36 -6.58 9.85
N SER A 133 -9.76 -5.46 9.25
CA SER A 133 -9.76 -4.15 9.90
C SER A 133 -8.38 -3.80 10.47
N LYS A 134 -7.32 -4.16 9.74
CA LYS A 134 -5.93 -3.96 10.15
C LYS A 134 -5.16 -3.22 9.06
N ALA A 135 -4.22 -2.38 9.48
CA ALA A 135 -3.23 -1.77 8.60
C ALA A 135 -2.04 -2.73 8.35
N THR A 136 -2.35 -3.98 8.04
CA THR A 136 -1.37 -5.02 7.76
C THR A 136 -1.94 -5.94 6.69
N LEU A 137 -1.06 -6.51 5.88
CA LEU A 137 -1.41 -7.67 5.08
C LEU A 137 -1.51 -8.84 6.06
N VAL A 138 -2.72 -9.39 6.21
CA VAL A 138 -2.93 -10.56 7.05
C VAL A 138 -2.63 -11.78 6.21
N ALA A 139 -1.87 -12.68 6.83
CA ALA A 139 -1.46 -13.91 6.21
C ALA A 139 -2.70 -14.73 5.78
N GLY A 140 -3.00 -14.87 4.49
CA GLY A 140 -4.12 -15.70 4.03
C GLY A 140 -4.48 -15.74 2.54
N GLY A 141 -3.98 -14.82 1.70
CA GLY A 141 -4.49 -14.68 0.31
C GLY A 141 -3.55 -15.04 -0.85
N CYS A 142 -2.25 -14.76 -0.73
CA CYS A 142 -1.32 -14.79 -1.85
C CYS A 142 0.03 -15.44 -1.44
N PRO A 143 0.21 -16.76 -1.58
CA PRO A 143 1.39 -17.48 -1.06
C PRO A 143 2.70 -17.08 -1.75
N HIS A 144 2.62 -16.56 -2.97
CA HIS A 144 3.73 -16.07 -3.78
C HIS A 144 4.13 -14.62 -3.50
N ILE A 145 3.49 -13.95 -2.53
CA ILE A 145 3.75 -12.56 -2.19
C ILE A 145 4.41 -12.44 -0.80
N GLN A 146 5.56 -11.80 -0.81
CA GLN A 146 6.28 -11.37 0.38
C GLN A 146 5.93 -9.93 0.71
N TRP A 147 6.04 -9.57 1.99
CA TRP A 147 5.84 -8.19 2.40
C TRP A 147 6.69 -7.78 3.61
N GLY A 148 7.06 -6.51 3.60
CA GLY A 148 7.85 -5.81 4.58
C GLY A 148 7.17 -4.51 5.02
N ARG A 149 7.80 -3.80 5.95
CA ARG A 149 7.36 -2.47 6.39
C ARG A 149 8.50 -1.48 6.38
N ILE A 150 8.20 -0.28 5.91
CA ILE A 150 9.07 0.88 6.01
C ILE A 150 8.45 1.81 7.05
N ILE A 151 9.12 1.92 8.21
CA ILE A 151 8.76 2.91 9.22
C ILE A 151 9.12 4.29 8.68
N HIS A 152 8.21 5.26 8.73
CA HIS A 152 8.54 6.64 8.38
C HIS A 152 9.64 7.14 9.32
N SER A 153 10.84 7.32 8.78
CA SER A 153 11.93 7.99 9.49
C SER A 153 11.98 9.42 8.97
N GLN A 154 12.31 10.36 9.86
CA GLN A 154 12.72 11.68 9.41
C GLN A 154 13.97 11.54 8.53
N ALA A 155 14.08 12.38 7.51
CA ALA A 155 15.33 12.51 6.79
C ALA A 155 16.39 13.07 7.76
N PRO A 156 17.66 12.66 7.67
CA PRO A 156 18.73 13.32 8.38
C PRO A 156 18.73 14.83 8.07
N ASP A 157 19.10 15.65 9.06
CA ASP A 157 19.25 17.08 8.84
C ASP A 157 20.24 17.33 7.68
N LEU A 158 19.88 18.21 6.75
CA LEU A 158 20.65 18.59 5.54
C LEU A 158 20.67 17.57 4.39
N GLU A 159 19.83 16.52 4.41
CA GLU A 159 19.68 15.61 3.27
C GLU A 159 19.01 16.30 2.07
N THR A 160 19.57 16.16 0.86
CA THR A 160 18.95 16.71 -0.35
C THR A 160 17.78 15.84 -0.82
N ASN A 161 16.83 16.41 -1.59
CA ASN A 161 15.73 15.63 -2.16
C ASN A 161 16.20 14.42 -2.99
N ARG A 162 17.35 14.54 -3.67
CA ARG A 162 17.99 13.45 -4.42
C ARG A 162 18.44 12.34 -3.47
N ASP A 163 19.14 12.69 -2.39
CA ASP A 163 19.63 11.70 -1.42
C ASP A 163 18.46 11.00 -0.71
N THR A 164 17.42 11.75 -0.34
CA THR A 164 16.18 11.19 0.20
C THR A 164 15.53 10.22 -0.78
N ALA A 165 15.51 10.53 -2.08
CA ALA A 165 14.96 9.64 -3.11
C ALA A 165 15.73 8.32 -3.22
N HIS A 166 17.06 8.39 -3.29
CA HIS A 166 17.92 7.19 -3.34
C HIS A 166 17.77 6.34 -2.09
N ARG A 167 17.83 6.95 -0.89
CA ARG A 167 17.65 6.23 0.38
C ARG A 167 16.27 5.60 0.47
N TYR A 168 15.22 6.27 0.02
CA TYR A 168 13.87 5.72 0.06
C TYR A 168 13.72 4.54 -0.92
N LEU A 169 14.27 4.66 -2.14
CA LEU A 169 14.34 3.56 -3.10
C LEU A 169 15.09 2.35 -2.54
N GLU A 170 16.27 2.55 -1.94
CA GLU A 170 17.04 1.48 -1.32
C GLU A 170 16.25 0.76 -0.23
N ARG A 171 15.52 1.51 0.61
CA ARG A 171 14.68 0.91 1.66
C ARG A 171 13.52 0.09 1.09
N ILE A 172 12.97 0.47 -0.06
CA ILE A 172 11.91 -0.26 -0.77
C ILE A 172 12.48 -1.54 -1.40
N VAL A 173 13.58 -1.42 -2.13
CA VAL A 173 14.20 -2.54 -2.84
C VAL A 173 14.80 -3.56 -1.87
N ASN A 174 15.38 -3.10 -0.76
CA ASN A 174 16.00 -3.95 0.26
C ASN A 174 15.06 -4.26 1.44
N ALA A 175 13.77 -3.91 1.33
CA ALA A 175 12.77 -4.26 2.33
C ALA A 175 12.84 -5.77 2.61
N GLN A 176 12.86 -6.13 3.89
CA GLN A 176 12.91 -7.53 4.31
C GLN A 176 11.52 -8.02 4.70
N PRO A 177 11.22 -9.31 4.46
CA PRO A 177 9.99 -9.92 4.93
C PRO A 177 9.81 -9.74 6.45
N VAL A 178 8.61 -9.36 6.91
CA VAL A 178 8.33 -9.21 8.36
C VAL A 178 8.38 -10.56 9.09
N SER A 179 9.42 -10.86 9.87
CA SER A 179 9.48 -12.12 10.65
C SER A 179 8.41 -12.20 11.77
N PRO A 180 7.81 -13.37 12.07
CA PRO A 180 8.00 -14.69 11.41
C PRO A 180 7.12 -14.89 10.17
N HIS A 181 6.25 -13.92 9.83
CA HIS A 181 5.21 -14.02 8.81
C HIS A 181 5.47 -13.09 7.62
N GLY A 182 6.71 -13.11 7.12
CA GLY A 182 7.15 -12.20 6.05
C GLY A 182 6.62 -12.62 4.68
N ARG A 183 6.04 -13.81 4.64
CA ARG A 183 5.09 -14.23 3.63
C ARG A 183 3.70 -13.82 4.09
N ALA A 184 2.86 -13.42 3.16
CA ALA A 184 1.45 -13.22 3.46
C ALA A 184 0.72 -14.55 3.77
N CYS A 185 1.35 -15.58 4.36
CA CYS A 185 0.79 -16.85 4.92
C CYS A 185 1.79 -17.61 5.83
N ASN A 186 1.29 -18.49 6.72
CA ASN A 186 2.04 -19.56 7.40
C ASN A 186 2.10 -20.82 6.51
N GLU A 187 3.17 -21.61 6.57
CA GLU A 187 3.39 -22.84 5.77
C GLU A 187 2.45 -24.03 6.12
N SER A 188 1.40 -23.87 6.93
CA SER A 188 0.68 -25.03 7.51
C SER A 188 -0.60 -25.50 6.80
N GLU A 189 -0.84 -25.16 5.53
CA GLU A 189 -2.00 -25.71 4.77
C GLU A 189 -1.63 -26.42 3.46
N LEU A 190 -0.35 -26.75 3.24
CA LEU A 190 0.09 -27.54 2.07
C LEU A 190 0.37 -29.02 2.38
N LEU A 191 -0.01 -29.52 3.56
CA LEU A 191 0.09 -30.93 3.92
C LEU A 191 -1.23 -31.41 4.52
N ASP A 192 -2.26 -31.54 3.68
CA ASP A 192 -3.40 -32.45 3.92
C ASP A 192 -4.23 -32.68 2.65
N SER A 193 -3.58 -32.72 1.49
CA SER A 193 -4.22 -33.24 0.26
C SER A 193 -3.20 -33.66 -0.78
N LEU A 194 -2.51 -34.78 -0.51
CA LEU A 194 -2.11 -35.80 -1.48
C LEU A 194 -1.88 -37.14 -0.76
#